data_AF-A0A356X564-F1
#
_entry.id   AF-A0A356X564-F1
#
_cell.length_a   1.000
_cell.length_b   1.000
_cell.length_c   1.000
_cell.angle_alpha   90.00
_cell.angle_beta   90.00
_cell.angle_gamma   90.00
#
_symmetry.space_group_name_H-M   'P 1'
#
loop_
_entity.id
_entity.type
_entity.pdbx_description
1 polymer ?
#
loop_
_entity_poly.entity_id
_entity_poly.type
_entity_poly.pdbx_seq_one_letter_code
_entity_poly.pdbx_strand_id
1 'polypeptide(L)'
;MNLLTVPGLTLESLTTHVINVCEDRADAMALIDLPDVYRPPHEKYYSNRNQRIGTTPTQAAIALRDRKIDSSYGAAFYPWVQTRDENGGQLVWIPPTVAMMGVLASSERSTQVWFAPAGFNRGGLSDGAAGIPIVNVTERLTSKQRDTLYESRINPIASFPSTGIVVFGQKTLQ
;
A
#
# COMPACT_ATOMS: atom_id res chain seq x y z
N MET A 1 2.07 -15.27 8.89
CA MET A 1 0.93 -14.36 9.10
C MET A 1 -0.07 -14.62 8.00
N ASN A 2 -1.34 -14.87 8.35
CA ASN A 2 -2.37 -15.03 7.34
C ASN A 2 -2.80 -13.65 6.84
N LEU A 3 -2.86 -13.47 5.52
CA LEU A 3 -3.23 -12.22 4.89
C LEU A 3 -4.44 -12.44 3.99
N LEU A 4 -5.35 -11.48 3.98
CA LEU A 4 -6.45 -11.41 3.01
C LEU A 4 -6.33 -10.08 2.25
N THR A 5 -6.32 -10.15 0.92
CA THR A 5 -6.27 -8.95 0.09
C THR A 5 -6.94 -9.20 -1.24
N VAL A 6 -7.44 -8.12 -1.85
CA VAL A 6 -8.09 -8.10 -3.16
C VAL A 6 -7.44 -6.99 -3.99
N PRO A 7 -6.22 -7.20 -4.50
CA PRO A 7 -5.39 -6.12 -5.03
C PRO A 7 -6.07 -5.35 -6.16
N GLY A 8 -6.10 -4.02 -6.05
CA GLY A 8 -6.70 -3.14 -7.05
C GLY A 8 -8.22 -3.03 -6.99
N LEU A 9 -8.92 -3.89 -6.24
CA LEU A 9 -10.37 -3.78 -6.05
C LEU A 9 -10.68 -2.89 -4.85
N THR A 10 -11.17 -1.68 -5.11
CA THR A 10 -11.34 -0.63 -4.10
C THR A 10 -12.80 -0.35 -3.73
N LEU A 11 -13.74 -1.23 -4.12
CA LEU A 11 -15.15 -1.09 -3.76
C LEU A 11 -15.29 -1.11 -2.22
N GLU A 12 -15.97 -0.13 -1.65
CA GLU A 12 -16.05 0.02 -0.20
C GLU A 12 -16.73 -1.17 0.49
N SER A 13 -17.84 -1.67 -0.08
CA SER A 13 -18.52 -2.85 0.46
C SER A 13 -17.63 -4.09 0.47
N LEU A 14 -16.81 -4.28 -0.57
CA LEU A 14 -15.87 -5.40 -0.66
C LEU A 14 -14.74 -5.26 0.36
N THR A 15 -14.09 -4.10 0.40
CA THR A 15 -12.96 -3.88 1.31
C THR A 15 -13.39 -3.89 2.78
N THR A 16 -14.59 -3.40 3.10
CA THR A 16 -15.20 -3.55 4.44
C THR A 16 -15.48 -5.02 4.75
N HIS A 17 -16.02 -5.79 3.80
CA HIS A 17 -16.25 -7.23 4.02
C HIS A 17 -14.95 -7.99 4.27
N VAL A 18 -13.88 -7.69 3.52
CA VAL A 18 -12.55 -8.28 3.72
C VAL A 18 -12.00 -7.99 5.13
N ILE A 19 -12.20 -6.78 5.65
CA ILE A 19 -11.84 -6.42 7.02
C ILE A 19 -12.65 -7.23 8.02
N ASN A 20 -13.99 -7.22 7.91
CA ASN A 20 -14.88 -7.94 8.83
C ASN A 20 -14.54 -9.44 8.89
N VAL A 21 -14.23 -10.07 7.76
CA VAL A 21 -13.80 -11.49 7.74
C VAL A 21 -12.51 -11.70 8.54
N CYS A 22 -11.56 -10.77 8.48
CA CYS A 22 -10.33 -10.86 9.28
C CYS A 22 -10.59 -10.61 10.77
N GLU A 23 -11.49 -9.67 11.09
CA GLU A 23 -11.94 -9.42 12.47
C GLU A 23 -12.62 -10.65 13.08
N ASP A 24 -13.57 -11.26 12.36
CA ASP A 24 -14.31 -12.44 12.81
C ASP A 24 -13.39 -13.64 13.05
N ARG A 25 -12.36 -13.79 12.20
CA ARG A 25 -11.39 -14.88 12.32
C ARG A 25 -10.36 -14.66 13.42
N ALA A 26 -10.00 -13.40 13.68
CA ALA A 26 -8.96 -12.99 14.62
C ALA A 26 -7.54 -13.58 14.38
N ASP A 27 -7.30 -14.22 13.22
CA ASP A 27 -6.04 -14.90 12.87
C ASP A 27 -5.43 -14.43 11.55
N ALA A 28 -6.00 -13.39 10.94
CA ALA A 28 -5.60 -12.85 9.64
C ALA A 28 -5.64 -11.32 9.63
N MET A 29 -4.89 -10.71 8.69
CA MET A 29 -4.88 -9.27 8.48
C MET A 29 -5.33 -8.92 7.05
N ALA A 30 -6.26 -7.97 6.94
CA ALA A 30 -6.74 -7.40 5.70
C ALA A 30 -5.77 -6.32 5.20
N LEU A 31 -5.29 -6.46 3.96
CA LEU A 31 -4.59 -5.38 3.27
C LEU A 31 -5.51 -4.83 2.18
N ILE A 32 -5.86 -3.55 2.28
CA ILE A 32 -6.78 -2.90 1.35
C ILE A 32 -6.09 -1.78 0.57
N ASP A 33 -6.47 -1.64 -0.70
CA ASP A 33 -6.06 -0.53 -1.55
C ASP A 33 -7.08 0.61 -1.49
N LEU A 34 -6.60 1.84 -1.58
CA LEU A 34 -7.45 3.03 -1.58
C LEU A 34 -7.95 3.34 -2.99
N PRO A 35 -9.20 3.81 -3.15
CA PRO A 35 -9.77 4.16 -4.45
C PRO A 35 -9.04 5.34 -5.09
N ASP A 36 -9.05 5.38 -6.42
CA ASP A 36 -8.59 6.50 -7.24
C ASP A 36 -7.11 6.93 -7.09
N VAL A 37 -6.29 6.19 -6.34
CA VAL A 37 -4.84 6.46 -6.22
C VAL A 37 -4.14 6.36 -7.58
N TYR A 38 -4.50 5.36 -8.37
CA TYR A 38 -4.04 5.21 -9.74
C TYR A 38 -5.07 4.45 -10.57
N ARG A 39 -5.33 4.91 -11.80
CA ARG A 39 -6.21 4.24 -12.77
C ARG A 39 -5.36 3.51 -13.82
N PRO A 40 -5.32 2.17 -13.78
CA PRO A 40 -4.51 1.42 -14.73
C PRO A 40 -5.12 1.46 -16.15
N PRO A 41 -4.28 1.34 -17.20
CA PRO A 41 -4.73 1.48 -18.59
C PRO A 41 -5.84 0.52 -19.01
N HIS A 42 -5.91 -0.66 -18.41
CA HIS A 42 -6.89 -1.70 -18.73
C HIS A 42 -8.28 -1.40 -18.14
N GLU A 43 -8.37 -0.60 -17.07
CA GLU A 43 -9.66 -0.11 -16.56
C GLU A 43 -10.11 1.13 -17.33
N LYS A 44 -9.20 2.08 -17.53
CA LYS A 44 -9.47 3.30 -18.28
C LYS A 44 -8.20 3.88 -18.88
N TYR A 45 -8.18 4.04 -20.19
CA TYR A 45 -7.04 4.63 -20.88
C TYR A 45 -7.01 6.15 -20.72
N TYR A 46 -5.87 6.66 -20.27
CA TYR A 46 -5.51 8.08 -20.28
C TYR A 46 -4.14 8.24 -20.93
N SER A 47 -4.01 9.21 -21.85
CA SER A 47 -2.75 9.50 -22.55
C SER A 47 -1.73 10.16 -21.62
N ASN A 48 -2.17 11.01 -20.69
CA ASN A 48 -1.30 11.64 -19.70
C ASN A 48 -1.35 10.88 -18.36
N ARG A 49 -0.17 10.54 -17.81
CA ARG A 49 -0.04 9.92 -16.49
C ARG A 49 -0.73 10.72 -15.38
N ASN A 50 -0.67 12.05 -15.42
CA ASN A 50 -1.28 12.89 -14.38
C ASN A 50 -2.81 12.73 -14.34
N GLN A 51 -3.45 12.35 -15.45
CA GLN A 51 -4.89 12.08 -15.49
C GLN A 51 -5.26 10.70 -14.92
N ARG A 52 -4.27 9.83 -14.70
CA ARG A 52 -4.45 8.52 -14.06
C ARG A 52 -4.45 8.60 -12.54
N ILE A 53 -3.94 9.70 -11.97
CA ILE A 53 -4.03 9.97 -10.54
C ILE A 53 -5.37 10.65 -10.29
N GLY A 54 -6.26 9.97 -9.56
CA GLY A 54 -7.63 10.40 -9.32
C GLY A 54 -7.88 11.07 -7.99
N THR A 55 -6.92 11.01 -7.07
CA THR A 55 -7.00 11.57 -5.72
C THR A 55 -5.69 12.26 -5.34
N THR A 56 -5.67 12.90 -4.19
CA THR A 56 -4.48 13.45 -3.55
C THR A 56 -4.30 12.81 -2.19
N PRO A 57 -3.11 12.88 -1.57
CA PRO A 57 -2.92 12.35 -0.21
C PRO A 57 -3.94 12.87 0.80
N THR A 58 -4.30 14.16 0.72
CA THR A 58 -5.31 14.78 1.58
C THR A 58 -6.71 14.25 1.29
N GLN A 59 -7.09 14.10 0.02
CA GLN A 59 -8.42 13.58 -0.33
C GLN A 59 -8.56 12.09 0.00
N ALA A 60 -7.53 11.28 -0.22
CA ALA A 60 -7.50 9.88 0.18
C ALA A 60 -7.63 9.72 1.71
N ALA A 61 -6.94 10.57 2.47
CA ALA A 61 -7.05 10.65 3.92
C ALA A 61 -8.48 10.99 4.38
N ILE A 62 -9.10 12.01 3.78
CA ILE A 62 -10.50 12.39 4.09
C ILE A 62 -11.45 11.24 3.75
N ALA A 63 -11.34 10.65 2.55
CA ALA A 63 -12.20 9.56 2.11
C ALA A 63 -12.12 8.34 3.05
N LEU A 64 -10.91 7.93 3.47
CA LEU A 64 -10.77 6.82 4.41
C LEU A 64 -11.36 7.14 5.78
N ARG A 65 -11.16 8.37 6.28
CA ARG A 65 -11.74 8.82 7.55
C ARG A 65 -13.28 8.82 7.50
N ASP A 66 -13.85 9.22 6.37
CA ASP A 66 -15.31 9.28 6.18
C ASP A 66 -15.94 7.88 6.14
N ARG A 67 -15.17 6.84 5.79
CA ARG A 67 -15.58 5.43 5.94
C ARG A 67 -15.71 4.97 7.39
N LYS A 68 -15.15 5.71 8.36
CA LYS A 68 -15.24 5.45 9.81
C LYS A 68 -14.89 4.00 10.20
N ILE A 69 -13.88 3.43 9.53
CA ILE A 69 -13.36 2.12 9.88
C ILE A 69 -12.57 2.24 11.17
N ASP A 70 -12.87 1.37 12.13
CA ASP A 70 -12.11 1.25 13.37
C ASP A 70 -11.77 -0.22 13.61
N SER A 71 -10.70 -0.68 12.95
CA SER A 71 -10.29 -2.09 12.99
C SER A 71 -8.77 -2.23 13.09
N SER A 72 -8.32 -3.02 14.06
CA SER A 72 -6.91 -3.44 14.18
C SER A 72 -6.55 -4.57 13.21
N TYR A 73 -7.51 -5.14 12.50
CA TYR A 73 -7.31 -6.25 11.56
C TYR A 73 -7.18 -5.80 10.10
N GLY A 74 -7.12 -4.50 9.84
CA GLY A 74 -6.93 -3.94 8.50
C GLY A 74 -5.76 -2.96 8.41
N ALA A 75 -5.14 -2.85 7.25
CA ALA A 75 -4.14 -1.83 6.93
C ALA A 75 -4.27 -1.33 5.48
N ALA A 76 -3.96 -0.06 5.27
CA ALA A 76 -3.97 0.59 3.95
C ALA A 76 -2.63 1.29 3.68
N PHE A 77 -2.26 1.38 2.40
CA PHE A 77 -0.97 1.90 1.96
C PHE A 77 -1.14 2.88 0.80
N TYR A 78 -0.23 3.86 0.70
CA TYR A 78 -0.24 4.88 -0.36
C TYR A 78 1.17 5.34 -0.69
N PRO A 79 1.56 5.56 -1.95
CA PRO A 79 0.77 5.40 -3.17
C PRO A 79 1.01 4.04 -3.86
N TRP A 80 0.54 3.89 -5.11
CA TRP A 80 0.87 2.73 -5.96
C TRP A 80 2.37 2.70 -6.30
N VAL A 81 2.86 1.50 -6.60
CA VAL A 81 4.27 1.24 -6.90
C VAL A 81 4.43 0.67 -8.32
N GLN A 82 5.63 0.76 -8.88
CA GLN A 82 5.97 0.21 -10.18
C GLN A 82 6.93 -0.95 -10.02
N THR A 83 6.61 -2.07 -10.66
CA THR A 83 7.48 -3.22 -10.78
C THR A 83 7.93 -3.44 -12.21
N ARG A 84 8.94 -4.29 -12.39
CA ARG A 84 9.38 -4.77 -13.70
C ARG A 84 8.92 -6.21 -13.86
N ASP A 85 8.08 -6.45 -14.86
CA ASP A 85 7.69 -7.81 -15.25
C ASP A 85 8.93 -8.58 -15.72
N GLU A 86 9.12 -9.79 -15.18
CA GLU A 86 10.27 -10.65 -15.47
C GLU A 86 10.20 -11.19 -16.90
N ASN A 87 8.99 -11.53 -17.37
CA ASN A 87 8.80 -12.17 -18.67
C ASN A 87 8.93 -11.16 -19.83
N GLY A 88 8.23 -10.02 -19.73
CA GLY A 88 8.20 -9.00 -20.78
C GLY A 88 9.22 -7.88 -20.60
N GLY A 89 9.88 -7.79 -19.45
CA GLY A 89 10.75 -6.66 -19.09
C GLY A 89 10.02 -5.32 -18.95
N GLN A 90 8.69 -5.31 -19.10
CA GLN A 90 7.85 -4.12 -19.11
C GLN A 90 7.68 -3.57 -17.70
N LEU A 91 7.54 -2.25 -17.58
CA LEU A 91 7.23 -1.61 -16.31
C LEU A 91 5.73 -1.58 -16.07
N VAL A 92 5.29 -2.21 -14.98
CA VAL A 92 3.87 -2.38 -14.65
C VAL A 92 3.58 -1.65 -13.34
N TRP A 93 2.53 -0.84 -13.33
CA TRP A 93 2.01 -0.22 -12.12
C TRP A 93 1.13 -1.23 -11.39
N ILE A 94 1.41 -1.42 -10.10
CA ILE A 94 0.69 -2.36 -9.25
C ILE A 94 0.17 -1.65 -8.00
N PRO A 95 -0.97 -2.10 -7.46
CA PRO A 95 -1.47 -1.63 -6.17
C PRO A 95 -0.44 -1.88 -5.06
N PRO A 96 -0.38 -1.01 -4.02
CA PRO A 96 0.61 -1.15 -2.96
C PRO A 96 0.45 -2.44 -2.14
N THR A 97 -0.77 -2.99 -2.01
CA THR A 97 -1.01 -4.28 -1.34
C THR A 97 -0.17 -5.42 -1.90
N VAL A 98 0.09 -5.44 -3.22
CA VAL A 98 0.93 -6.45 -3.88
C VAL A 98 2.35 -6.45 -3.32
N ALA A 99 2.96 -5.26 -3.21
CA ALA A 99 4.29 -5.13 -2.62
C ALA A 99 4.29 -5.42 -1.11
N MET A 100 3.23 -5.02 -0.41
CA MET A 100 3.14 -5.19 1.04
C MET A 100 3.01 -6.64 1.48
N MET A 101 2.34 -7.50 0.69
CA MET A 101 2.35 -8.94 0.96
C MET A 101 3.79 -9.50 1.01
N GLY A 102 4.64 -9.07 0.07
CA GLY A 102 6.05 -9.45 0.04
C GLY A 102 6.84 -8.91 1.23
N VAL A 103 6.62 -7.65 1.60
CA VAL A 103 7.28 -7.03 2.77
C VAL A 103 6.90 -7.73 4.07
N LEU A 104 5.63 -8.07 4.26
CA LEU A 104 5.17 -8.79 5.44
C LEU A 104 5.79 -10.20 5.50
N ALA A 105 5.78 -10.92 4.39
CA ALA A 105 6.39 -12.25 4.30
C ALA A 105 7.91 -12.23 4.53
N SER A 106 8.62 -11.26 3.96
CA SER A 106 10.08 -11.13 4.15
C SER A 106 10.44 -10.72 5.58
N SER A 107 9.65 -9.84 6.19
CA SER A 107 9.81 -9.44 7.59
C SER A 107 9.56 -10.61 8.55
N GLU A 108 8.51 -11.40 8.33
CA GLU A 108 8.22 -12.61 9.11
C GLU A 108 9.31 -13.67 8.97
N ARG A 109 9.86 -13.85 7.76
CA ARG A 109 10.97 -14.79 7.54
C ARG A 109 12.26 -14.36 8.23
N SER A 110 12.53 -13.06 8.27
CA SER A 110 13.82 -12.52 8.70
C SER A 110 13.85 -12.14 10.18
N THR A 111 12.68 -11.86 10.77
CA THR A 111 12.56 -11.29 12.11
C THR A 111 11.33 -11.81 12.86
N GLN A 112 11.26 -11.47 14.14
CA GLN A 112 10.13 -11.82 14.99
C GLN A 112 8.91 -10.95 14.68
N VAL A 113 7.70 -11.49 14.87
CA VAL A 113 6.42 -10.89 14.44
C VAL A 113 6.09 -9.53 15.07
N TRP A 114 6.71 -9.17 16.19
CA TRP A 114 6.50 -7.87 16.85
C TRP A 114 7.37 -6.74 16.27
N PHE A 115 8.30 -7.04 15.36
CA PHE A 115 9.05 -6.01 14.66
C PHE A 115 8.23 -5.47 13.49
N ALA A 116 8.15 -4.14 13.40
CA ALA A 116 7.40 -3.50 12.34
C ALA A 116 7.97 -3.82 10.94
N PRO A 117 7.12 -4.17 9.96
CA PRO A 117 7.50 -4.44 8.57
C PRO A 117 7.68 -3.12 7.79
N ALA A 118 8.36 -2.15 8.39
CA ALA A 118 8.50 -0.78 7.89
C ALA A 118 9.89 -0.20 8.22
N GLY A 119 10.16 0.99 7.69
CA GLY A 119 11.41 1.71 7.87
C GLY A 119 12.55 1.16 7.02
N PHE A 120 13.72 1.79 7.13
CA PHE A 120 14.85 1.55 6.22
C PHE A 120 15.40 0.13 6.24
N ASN A 121 15.29 -0.58 7.36
CA ASN A 121 15.89 -1.92 7.49
C ASN A 121 14.99 -3.05 6.99
N ARG A 122 13.66 -2.83 6.91
CA ARG A 122 12.67 -3.91 6.69
C ARG A 122 11.62 -3.56 5.64
N GLY A 123 11.31 -2.26 5.49
CA GLY A 123 10.39 -1.74 4.48
C GLY A 123 11.08 -1.30 3.20
N GLY A 124 12.38 -1.57 3.01
CA GLY A 124 13.15 -1.19 1.82
C GLY A 124 12.68 -1.93 0.58
N LEU A 125 11.71 -1.35 -0.13
CA LEU A 125 11.15 -1.93 -1.36
C LEU A 125 12.21 -2.01 -2.47
N SER A 126 13.10 -1.02 -2.54
CA SER A 126 14.23 -1.02 -3.46
C SER A 126 15.30 -2.05 -3.10
N ASP A 127 15.39 -2.45 -1.83
CA ASP A 127 16.35 -3.45 -1.33
C ASP A 127 15.81 -4.88 -1.41
N GLY A 128 14.64 -5.07 -2.04
CA GLY A 128 14.04 -6.38 -2.28
C GLY A 128 13.08 -6.86 -1.18
N ALA A 129 12.68 -6.00 -0.23
CA ALA A 129 11.75 -6.39 0.83
C ALA A 129 10.41 -6.92 0.27
N ALA A 130 9.95 -6.43 -0.89
CA ALA A 130 8.74 -6.90 -1.55
C ALA A 130 8.87 -8.28 -2.24
N GLY A 131 10.06 -8.85 -2.34
CA GLY A 131 10.31 -10.08 -3.11
C GLY A 131 10.18 -9.93 -4.64
N ILE A 132 9.70 -8.76 -5.11
CA ILE A 132 9.64 -8.33 -6.50
C ILE A 132 10.40 -7.00 -6.65
N PRO A 133 11.00 -6.71 -7.81
CA PRO A 133 11.73 -5.46 -8.00
C PRO A 133 10.75 -4.29 -8.00
N ILE A 134 10.91 -3.33 -7.08
CA ILE A 134 10.15 -2.09 -7.04
C ILE A 134 11.04 -0.93 -7.47
N VAL A 135 10.70 -0.30 -8.58
CA VAL A 135 11.55 0.70 -9.26
C VAL A 135 11.02 2.12 -9.17
N ASN A 136 9.71 2.30 -8.92
CA ASN A 136 9.12 3.63 -8.87
C ASN A 136 7.84 3.67 -8.00
N VAL A 137 7.37 4.89 -7.73
CA VAL A 137 6.10 5.19 -7.05
C VAL A 137 5.26 6.13 -7.92
N THR A 138 3.93 6.08 -7.81
CA THR A 138 3.08 6.98 -8.61
C THR A 138 3.24 8.43 -8.17
N GLU A 139 3.51 8.68 -6.90
CA GLU A 139 3.68 10.01 -6.34
C GLU A 139 4.84 10.07 -5.34
N ARG A 140 5.64 11.13 -5.41
CA ARG A 140 6.67 11.41 -4.40
C ARG A 140 6.05 12.24 -3.28
N LEU A 141 5.85 11.63 -2.12
CA LEU A 141 5.23 12.28 -0.98
C LEU A 141 6.18 13.26 -0.28
N THR A 142 5.72 14.49 -0.08
CA THR A 142 6.36 15.47 0.85
C THR A 142 6.19 15.03 2.30
N SER A 143 6.97 15.62 3.23
CA SER A 143 6.82 15.31 4.66
C SER A 143 5.41 15.55 5.16
N LYS A 144 4.85 16.74 4.87
CA LYS A 144 3.50 17.11 5.27
C LYS A 144 2.43 16.13 4.75
N GLN A 145 2.56 15.65 3.52
CA GLN A 145 1.62 14.66 2.96
C GLN A 145 1.73 13.30 3.67
N ARG A 146 2.94 12.87 4.03
CA ARG A 146 3.12 11.64 4.82
C ARG A 146 2.47 11.78 6.19
N ASP A 147 2.63 12.92 6.84
CA ASP A 147 2.02 13.20 8.14
C ASP A 147 0.49 13.17 8.03
N THR A 148 -0.10 13.83 7.02
CA THR A 148 -1.55 13.80 6.75
C THR A 148 -2.09 12.37 6.54
N LEU A 149 -1.39 11.56 5.75
CA LEU A 149 -1.76 10.16 5.52
C LEU A 149 -1.67 9.35 6.82
N TYR A 150 -0.59 9.53 7.58
CA TYR A 150 -0.33 8.77 8.80
C TYR A 150 -1.29 9.13 9.93
N GLU A 151 -1.68 10.40 10.07
CA GLU A 151 -2.75 10.85 10.97
C GLU A 151 -4.08 10.17 10.64
N SER A 152 -4.32 9.91 9.35
CA SER A 152 -5.53 9.25 8.84
C SER A 152 -5.40 7.74 8.71
N ARG A 153 -4.44 7.12 9.43
CA ARG A 153 -4.23 5.66 9.48
C ARG A 153 -3.85 5.02 8.12
N ILE A 154 -3.30 5.81 7.19
CA ILE A 154 -2.77 5.34 5.91
C ILE A 154 -1.24 5.29 6.01
N ASN A 155 -0.66 4.16 5.63
CA ASN A 155 0.79 3.96 5.68
C ASN A 155 1.47 4.52 4.41
N PRO A 156 2.30 5.57 4.51
CA PRO A 156 2.96 6.15 3.35
C PRO A 156 4.13 5.27 2.87
N ILE A 157 4.27 5.14 1.55
CA ILE A 157 5.45 4.62 0.86
C ILE A 157 6.22 5.83 0.33
N ALA A 158 7.43 6.02 0.86
CA ALA A 158 8.25 7.20 0.60
C ALA A 158 9.41 6.86 -0.34
N SER A 159 9.83 7.82 -1.16
CA SER A 159 11.01 7.71 -2.03
C SER A 159 12.08 8.70 -1.56
N PHE A 160 13.18 8.16 -1.05
CA PHE A 160 14.35 8.90 -0.57
C PHE A 160 15.47 8.85 -1.62
N PRO A 161 16.14 9.98 -1.94
CA PRO A 161 17.17 10.03 -2.99
C PRO A 161 18.34 9.04 -2.81
N SER A 162 18.75 8.76 -1.57
CA SER A 162 19.90 7.89 -1.25
C SER A 162 19.53 6.49 -0.81
N THR A 163 18.28 6.25 -0.41
CA THR A 163 17.83 5.01 0.23
C THR A 163 16.78 4.26 -0.59
N GLY A 164 16.30 4.86 -1.68
CA GLY A 164 15.29 4.26 -2.54
C GLY A 164 13.88 4.37 -1.95
N ILE A 165 13.05 3.39 -2.30
CA ILE A 165 11.62 3.38 -1.96
C ILE A 165 11.42 2.54 -0.70
N VAL A 166 10.73 3.12 0.28
CA VAL A 166 10.61 2.54 1.62
C VAL A 166 9.18 2.67 2.14
N VAL A 167 8.66 1.60 2.73
CA VAL A 167 7.41 1.63 3.50
C VAL A 167 7.66 2.37 4.81
N PHE A 168 6.97 3.49 5.03
CA PHE A 168 7.21 4.44 6.12
C PHE A 168 5.99 4.60 7.04
N GLY A 169 5.23 3.52 7.24
CA GLY A 169 4.11 3.45 8.17
C GLY A 169 3.87 2.03 8.66
N GLN A 170 3.32 1.92 9.87
CA GLN A 170 3.05 0.66 10.57
C GLN A 170 1.69 0.65 11.30
N LYS A 171 0.76 1.51 10.87
CA LYS A 171 -0.56 1.63 11.48
C LYS A 171 -1.55 0.64 10.86
N THR A 172 -2.45 0.16 11.71
CA THR A 172 -3.70 -0.49 11.31
C THR A 172 -4.77 0.58 11.04
N LEU A 173 -5.99 0.16 10.71
CA LEU A 173 -7.15 1.03 10.53
C LEU A 173 -7.85 1.41 11.86
N GLN A 174 -7.14 1.28 12.98
CA GLN A 174 -7.52 1.72 14.35
C GLN A 174 -6.45 2.65 14.93
#